data_AF-R9JMK3-F1
#
_entry.id   AF-R9JMK3-F1
#
_cell.length_a   1.000
_cell.length_b   1.000
_cell.length_c   1.000
_cell.angle_alpha   90.00
_cell.angle_beta   90.00
_cell.angle_gamma   90.00
#
_symmetry.space_group_name_H-M   'P 1'
#
loop_
_entity.id
_entity.type
_entity.pdbx_description
1 polymer ?
#
loop_
_entity_poly.entity_id
_entity_poly.type
_entity_poly.pdbx_seq_one_letter_code
_entity_poly.pdbx_strand_id
1 'polypeptide(L)'
;MTTFVGIIDRPETLIIDGYSSAKTLNGVMHDIARLMKNICPCEVQTFMTKGKQDAIDLLNCTPKGSEGGFFVEVEEVFGASQINKDTDEIEYKDGYNYYFCTRVVK
;
A
#
# COMPACT_ATOMS: atom_id res chain seq x y z
N MET A 1 4.38 -1.53 -10.37
CA MET A 1 5.14 -0.27 -10.27
C MET A 1 4.25 0.69 -9.53
N THR A 2 4.80 1.45 -8.60
CA THR A 2 4.00 2.36 -7.75
C THR A 2 4.22 3.83 -8.12
N THR A 3 3.22 4.67 -7.89
CA THR A 3 3.30 6.13 -8.06
C THR A 3 2.57 6.83 -6.91
N PHE A 4 2.86 8.12 -6.76
CA PHE A 4 2.23 9.00 -5.76
C PHE A 4 2.22 8.36 -4.38
N VAL A 5 3.39 7.82 -3.99
CA VAL A 5 3.56 7.10 -2.74
C VAL A 5 3.81 8.10 -1.63
N GLY A 6 2.90 8.15 -0.66
CA GLY A 6 3.06 8.85 0.60
C GLY A 6 3.62 7.90 1.68
N ILE A 7 4.49 8.43 2.53
CA ILE A 7 5.05 7.69 3.66
C ILE A 7 4.99 8.57 4.90
N ILE A 8 4.37 8.06 5.97
CA ILE A 8 4.36 8.69 7.28
C ILE A 8 5.07 7.74 8.24
N ASP A 9 6.33 8.05 8.54
CA ASP A 9 7.15 7.32 9.51
C ASP A 9 7.01 7.93 10.91
N ARG A 10 6.64 7.08 11.88
CA ARG A 10 6.61 7.40 13.32
C ARG A 10 7.45 6.37 14.10
N PRO A 11 7.78 6.64 15.37
CA PRO A 11 8.62 5.74 16.17
C PRO A 11 8.12 4.30 16.22
N GLU A 12 6.80 4.09 16.37
CA GLU A 12 6.19 2.76 16.54
C GLU A 12 5.40 2.30 15.31
N THR A 13 5.11 3.20 14.37
CA THR A 13 4.23 2.90 13.24
C THR A 13 4.75 3.48 11.94
N LEU A 14 4.40 2.83 10.85
CA LEU A 14 4.66 3.31 9.51
C LEU A 14 3.39 3.20 8.70
N ILE A 15 3.00 4.29 8.04
CA ILE A 15 1.87 4.31 7.12
C ILE A 15 2.42 4.57 5.72
N ILE A 16 1.97 3.78 4.75
CA ILE A 16 2.27 3.95 3.34
C ILE A 16 0.96 3.93 2.58
N ASP A 17 0.74 4.95 1.76
CA ASP A 17 -0.34 5.00 0.80
C ASP A 17 0.19 5.31 -0.60
N GLY A 18 -0.57 4.97 -1.63
CA GLY A 18 -0.21 5.26 -3.00
C GLY A 18 -0.95 4.40 -4.00
N TYR A 19 -0.45 4.39 -5.23
CA TYR A 19 -1.08 3.67 -6.32
C TYR A 19 -0.17 2.61 -6.92
N SER A 20 -0.75 1.50 -7.37
CA SER A 20 -0.05 0.40 -8.06
C SER A 20 -0.61 0.16 -9.46
N SER A 21 0.32 -0.06 -10.39
CA SER A 21 0.02 -0.52 -11.75
C SER A 21 -0.25 -2.02 -11.85
N ALA A 22 -0.26 -2.74 -10.71
CA ALA A 22 -0.57 -4.17 -10.69
C ALA A 22 -1.98 -4.43 -11.23
N LYS A 23 -2.21 -5.64 -11.73
CA LYS A 23 -3.51 -6.09 -12.25
C LYS A 23 -4.23 -7.05 -11.30
N THR A 24 -3.61 -7.34 -10.16
CA THR A 24 -4.10 -8.31 -9.18
C THR A 24 -3.73 -7.87 -7.77
N LEU A 25 -4.55 -8.24 -6.78
CA LEU A 25 -4.27 -7.98 -5.37
C LEU A 25 -2.90 -8.53 -4.93
N ASN A 26 -2.55 -9.75 -5.35
CA ASN A 26 -1.23 -10.32 -5.06
C ASN A 26 -0.09 -9.48 -5.65
N GLY A 27 -0.29 -8.89 -6.83
CA GLY A 27 0.66 -7.94 -7.41
C GLY A 27 0.78 -6.65 -6.60
N VAL A 28 -0.32 -6.13 -6.04
CA VAL A 28 -0.32 -4.97 -5.14
C VAL A 28 0.48 -5.28 -3.87
N MET A 29 0.26 -6.44 -3.24
CA MET A 29 1.02 -6.85 -2.05
C MET A 29 2.52 -6.91 -2.33
N HIS A 30 2.92 -7.48 -3.48
CA HIS A 30 4.33 -7.54 -3.87
C HIS A 30 4.93 -6.17 -4.18
N ASP A 31 4.14 -5.23 -4.71
CA ASP A 31 4.55 -3.83 -4.87
C ASP A 31 4.77 -3.16 -3.50
N ILE A 32 3.88 -3.40 -2.51
CA ILE A 32 4.07 -2.92 -1.13
C ILE A 32 5.34 -3.53 -0.51
N ALA A 33 5.57 -4.84 -0.68
CA ALA A 33 6.76 -5.53 -0.19
C ALA A 33 8.07 -4.91 -0.73
N ARG A 34 8.07 -4.48 -2.01
CA ARG A 34 9.21 -3.77 -2.61
C ARG A 34 9.46 -2.41 -1.98
N LEU A 35 8.41 -1.66 -1.65
CA LEU A 35 8.54 -0.39 -0.89
C LEU A 35 9.10 -0.67 0.50
N MET A 36 8.55 -1.66 1.21
CA MET A 36 8.97 -2.03 2.57
C MET A 36 10.45 -2.42 2.64
N LYS A 37 11.03 -3.01 1.59
CA LYS A 37 12.45 -3.42 1.57
C LYS A 37 13.41 -2.29 1.94
N ASN A 38 13.09 -1.05 1.62
CA ASN A 38 13.94 0.11 1.93
C ASN A 38 13.47 0.88 3.16
N ILE A 39 12.24 0.66 3.63
CA ILE A 39 11.60 1.49 4.67
C ILE A 39 11.47 0.72 5.99
N CYS A 40 10.99 -0.52 5.93
CA CYS A 40 10.79 -1.40 7.08
C CYS A 40 11.09 -2.86 6.67
N PRO A 41 12.38 -3.24 6.60
CA PRO A 41 12.78 -4.54 6.04
C PRO A 41 12.22 -5.75 6.80
N CYS A 42 11.93 -5.62 8.10
CA CYS A 42 11.32 -6.67 8.92
C CYS A 42 9.89 -7.02 8.46
N GLU A 43 9.15 -6.06 7.89
CA GLU A 43 7.77 -6.23 7.44
C GLU A 43 7.63 -6.73 6.00
N VAL A 44 8.73 -6.87 5.26
CA VAL A 44 8.69 -7.33 3.86
C VAL A 44 7.96 -8.66 3.73
N GLN A 45 8.22 -9.59 4.65
CA GLN A 45 7.66 -10.94 4.58
C GLN A 45 6.13 -10.96 4.75
N THR A 46 5.56 -10.00 5.47
CA THR A 46 4.12 -9.81 5.67
C THR A 46 3.39 -9.65 4.32
N PHE A 47 4.02 -8.96 3.36
CA PHE A 47 3.42 -8.65 2.06
C PHE A 47 3.86 -9.59 0.93
N MET A 48 4.74 -10.55 1.20
CA MET A 48 5.21 -11.54 0.22
C MET A 48 4.21 -12.70 0.08
N THR A 49 2.98 -12.37 -0.32
CA THR A 49 1.86 -13.32 -0.43
C THR A 49 2.10 -14.37 -1.51
N LYS A 50 1.61 -15.60 -1.30
CA LYS A 50 1.81 -16.75 -2.21
C LYS A 50 0.74 -16.88 -3.29
N GLY A 51 -0.31 -16.07 -3.23
CA GLY A 51 -1.41 -16.10 -4.21
C GLY A 51 -2.61 -15.25 -3.80
N LYS A 52 -3.70 -15.37 -4.56
CA LYS A 52 -4.90 -14.55 -4.38
C LYS A 52 -5.52 -14.68 -2.98
N GLN A 53 -5.64 -15.91 -2.47
CA GLN A 53 -6.29 -16.13 -1.17
C GLN A 53 -5.50 -15.50 -0.02
N ASP A 54 -4.18 -15.69 -0.01
CA ASP A 54 -3.27 -15.11 0.97
C ASP A 54 -3.34 -13.56 0.97
N ALA A 55 -3.45 -12.94 -0.21
CA ALA A 55 -3.68 -11.51 -0.32
C ALA A 55 -5.05 -11.07 0.22
N ILE A 56 -6.11 -11.86 0.00
CA ILE A 56 -7.45 -11.58 0.57
C ILE A 56 -7.44 -11.72 2.08
N ASP A 57 -6.78 -12.75 2.61
CA ASP A 57 -6.66 -13.00 4.04
C ASP A 57 -5.95 -11.83 4.73
N LEU A 58 -4.90 -11.28 4.10
CA LEU A 58 -4.19 -10.09 4.59
C LEU A 58 -5.07 -8.82 4.59
N LEU A 59 -5.93 -8.63 3.58
CA LEU A 59 -6.88 -7.51 3.54
C LEU A 59 -7.95 -7.59 4.63
N ASN A 60 -8.29 -8.80 5.07
CA ASN A 60 -9.25 -9.00 6.15
C ASN A 60 -8.66 -8.72 7.54
N CYS A 61 -7.35 -8.43 7.64
CA CYS A 61 -6.73 -7.92 8.85
C CYS A 61 -7.21 -6.48 9.10
N THR A 62 -8.23 -6.34 9.93
CA THR A 62 -8.74 -5.03 10.35
C THR A 62 -7.95 -4.47 11.53
N PRO A 63 -7.86 -3.14 11.69
CA PRO A 63 -7.21 -2.52 12.86
C PRO A 63 -7.75 -3.05 14.19
N LYS A 64 -9.07 -3.28 14.26
CA LYS A 64 -9.75 -3.82 15.46
C LYS A 64 -9.39 -5.27 15.77
N GLY A 65 -8.99 -6.05 14.76
CA GLY A 65 -8.59 -7.45 14.89
C GLY A 65 -7.07 -7.66 14.90
N SER A 66 -6.27 -6.59 14.87
CA SER A 66 -4.82 -6.66 14.77
C SER A 66 -4.13 -6.11 16.02
N GLU A 67 -3.06 -6.76 16.46
CA GLU A 67 -2.22 -6.27 17.54
C GLU A 67 -1.53 -4.96 17.09
N GLY A 68 -1.76 -3.86 17.81
CA GLY A 68 -1.17 -2.55 17.50
C GLY A 68 -1.76 -1.78 16.31
N GLY A 69 -2.80 -2.31 15.65
CA GLY A 69 -3.56 -1.59 14.61
C GLY A 69 -2.96 -1.68 13.20
N PHE A 70 -2.32 -2.81 12.86
CA PHE A 70 -1.96 -3.16 11.49
C PHE A 70 -3.19 -3.23 10.57
N PHE A 71 -3.06 -2.75 9.34
CA PHE A 71 -4.08 -2.96 8.31
C PHE A 71 -3.51 -2.82 6.90
N VAL A 72 -4.25 -3.37 5.93
CA VAL A 72 -4.03 -3.15 4.50
C VAL A 72 -5.39 -2.91 3.84
N GLU A 73 -5.50 -1.79 3.14
CA GLU A 73 -6.64 -1.42 2.31
C GLU A 73 -6.18 -1.35 0.86
N VAL A 74 -6.97 -1.92 -0.04
CA VAL A 74 -6.74 -1.89 -1.49
C VAL A 74 -8.07 -1.65 -2.19
N GLU A 75 -8.10 -0.68 -3.08
CA GLU A 75 -9.28 -0.27 -3.84
C GLU A 75 -8.96 -0.25 -5.34
N GLU A 76 -9.87 -0.80 -6.16
CA GLU A 76 -9.78 -0.67 -7.61
C GLU A 76 -10.13 0.76 -8.06
N VAL A 77 -9.26 1.36 -8.87
CA VAL A 77 -9.41 2.74 -9.34
C VAL A 77 -9.18 2.81 -10.84
N PHE A 78 -9.68 3.88 -11.47
CA PHE A 78 -9.51 4.12 -12.91
C PHE A 78 -8.13 4.69 -13.29
N GLY A 79 -7.43 5.26 -12.31
CA GLY A 79 -6.10 5.85 -12.47
C GLY A 79 -5.58 6.40 -11.15
N ALA A 80 -4.34 6.85 -11.16
CA ALA A 80 -3.72 7.48 -10.00
C ALA A 80 -3.91 9.00 -10.06
N SER A 81 -4.25 9.62 -8.94
CA SER A 81 -4.31 11.07 -8.83
C SER A 81 -3.66 11.57 -7.54
N GLN A 82 -3.13 12.79 -7.57
CA GLN A 82 -2.70 13.51 -6.38
C GLN A 82 -2.86 15.02 -6.60
N ILE A 83 -2.96 15.79 -5.51
CA ILE A 83 -2.83 17.25 -5.58
C ILE A 83 -1.33 17.58 -5.60
N ASN A 84 -0.89 18.29 -6.65
CA ASN A 84 0.42 18.91 -6.67
C ASN A 84 0.42 20.10 -5.70
N LYS A 85 1.27 20.02 -4.67
CA LYS A 85 1.30 21.03 -3.60
C LYS A 85 1.90 22.38 -4.02
N ASP A 86 2.67 22.40 -5.11
CA ASP A 86 3.32 23.62 -5.61
C ASP A 86 2.39 24.40 -6.54
N THR A 87 1.55 23.70 -7.31
CA THR A 87 0.65 24.32 -8.30
C THR A 87 -0.82 24.37 -7.86
N ASP A 88 -1.20 23.62 -6.82
CA ASP A 88 -2.60 23.41 -6.40
C ASP A 88 -3.47 22.76 -7.50
N GLU A 89 -2.84 22.06 -8.45
CA GLU A 89 -3.51 21.35 -9.54
C GLU A 89 -3.53 19.83 -9.29
N ILE A 90 -4.50 19.14 -9.90
CA ILE A 90 -4.56 17.68 -9.86
C ILE A 90 -3.61 17.10 -10.91
N GLU A 91 -2.65 16.30 -10.47
CA GLU A 91 -1.87 15.42 -11.33
C GLU A 91 -2.61 14.09 -11.49
N TYR A 92 -2.66 13.57 -12.71
CA TYR A 92 -3.32 12.31 -13.04
C TYR A 92 -2.43 11.41 -13.90
N LYS A 93 -2.45 10.10 -13.64
CA LYS A 93 -1.71 9.08 -14.38
C LYS A 93 -2.59 7.86 -14.66
N ASP A 94 -2.74 7.53 -15.93
CA ASP A 94 -3.38 6.28 -16.37
C ASP A 94 -2.50 5.04 -16.12
N GLY A 95 -3.14 3.86 -16.19
CA GLY A 95 -2.46 2.57 -16.09
C GLY A 95 -2.16 2.12 -14.65
N TYR A 96 -2.68 2.83 -13.66
CA TYR A 96 -2.68 2.45 -12.26
C TYR A 96 -4.06 1.97 -11.86
N ASN A 97 -4.18 0.69 -11.51
CA ASN A 97 -5.47 0.02 -11.35
C ASN A 97 -5.89 -0.08 -9.88
N TYR A 98 -4.97 0.16 -8.95
CA TYR A 98 -5.22 0.04 -7.52
C TYR A 98 -4.68 1.22 -6.74
N TYR A 99 -5.49 1.76 -5.84
CA TYR A 99 -5.04 2.51 -4.68
C TYR A 99 -4.76 1.53 -3.53
N PHE A 100 -3.74 1.79 -2.72
CA PHE A 100 -3.46 1.04 -1.51
C PHE A 100 -3.12 1.97 -0.34
N CYS A 101 -3.47 1.55 0.87
CA CYS A 101 -3.06 2.18 2.12
C CYS A 101 -2.78 1.09 3.14
N THR A 102 -1.63 1.14 3.79
CA THR A 102 -1.27 0.19 4.84
C THR A 102 -0.64 0.89 6.03
N ARG A 103 -0.93 0.38 7.21
CA ARG A 103 -0.20 0.68 8.44
C ARG A 103 0.48 -0.57 8.95
N VAL A 104 1.75 -0.46 9.29
CA VAL A 104 2.51 -1.47 10.02
C VAL A 104 2.96 -0.93 11.39
N VAL A 105 3.20 -1.85 12.31
CA VAL A 105 3.74 -1.60 13.66
C VAL A 105 5.18 -2.10 13.65
N LYS A 106 6.12 -1.29 14.13
CA LYS A 106 7.57 -1.58 14.06
C LYS A 106 8.10 -2.37 15.25
#